data_AF-K1V4D3-F1
#
_entry.id   AF-K1V4D3-F1
#
_cell.length_a   1.000
_cell.length_b   1.000
_cell.length_c   1.000
_cell.angle_alpha   90.00
_cell.angle_beta   90.00
_cell.angle_gamma   90.00
#
_symmetry.space_group_name_H-M   'P 1'
#
loop_
_entity.id
_entity.type
_entity.pdbx_description
1 polymer ?
#
loop_
_entity_poly.entity_id
_entity_poly.type
_entity_poly.pdbx_seq_one_letter_code
_entity_poly.pdbx_strand_id
1 'polypeptide(L)'
;MLEARVKQASVLKKLLDAIKELVTDGNLDCSDEGIAMDNSHVALVSLKLVADQFESYRCDRNIPLGVNLTSLTKILKCAKDNDVVTLKAADDADSLGLVFESPKEDRVGEYEMKLMDIDQEHLGIPDTQYDATITMSSQEFARICRDLTALGESVKIEASKEGVRFSSEGEVGSGSVLLKQTAGSDRRTRAKTDPDEEEEEEDEKPDVSEGDGEDEIDDEDRPKKRKANGTSKTASKKGKAAASDEDVGVSIILEKQVSLTFSLKYLSNFAKSAPLAREVSLNMSNDVPLLVQFDFEQGTLQFFLAPKISDE
;
A
#
# COMPACT_ATOMS: atom_id res chain seq x y z
N MET A 1 25.46 11.35 -7.05
CA MET A 1 25.58 9.88 -6.99
C MET A 1 24.32 9.37 -6.30
N LEU A 2 23.83 8.20 -6.70
CA LEU A 2 22.78 7.46 -6.01
C LEU A 2 23.40 6.33 -5.17
N GLU A 3 23.01 6.26 -3.90
CA GLU A 3 23.16 5.09 -3.05
C GLU A 3 21.88 4.89 -2.23
N ALA A 4 21.14 3.83 -2.51
CA ALA A 4 19.86 3.54 -1.87
C ALA A 4 19.86 2.13 -1.28
N ARG A 5 19.73 2.03 0.04
CA ARG A 5 19.81 0.77 0.80
C ARG A 5 18.42 0.35 1.31
N VAL A 6 17.94 -0.77 0.82
CA VAL A 6 16.65 -1.36 1.18
C VAL A 6 16.89 -2.54 2.12
N LYS A 7 16.27 -2.47 3.31
CA LYS A 7 16.43 -3.45 4.40
C LYS A 7 16.10 -4.89 4.01
N GLN A 8 15.18 -5.09 3.08
CA GLN A 8 14.75 -6.43 2.64
C GLN A 8 14.52 -6.47 1.12
N ALA A 9 15.21 -7.37 0.44
CA ALA A 9 15.04 -7.62 -0.99
C ALA A 9 13.61 -8.01 -1.37
N SER A 10 12.86 -8.61 -0.43
CA SER A 10 11.47 -9.02 -0.65
C SER A 10 10.57 -7.86 -1.12
N VAL A 11 10.81 -6.64 -0.67
CA VAL A 11 10.04 -5.45 -1.07
C VAL A 11 10.22 -5.17 -2.56
N LEU A 12 11.47 -5.00 -3.01
CA LEU A 12 11.79 -4.76 -4.42
C LEU A 12 11.34 -5.92 -5.32
N LYS A 13 11.50 -7.17 -4.85
CA LYS A 13 11.03 -8.34 -5.59
C LYS A 13 9.52 -8.33 -5.81
N LYS A 14 8.74 -8.09 -4.76
CA LYS A 14 7.27 -8.04 -4.85
C LYS A 14 6.81 -6.88 -5.73
N LEU A 15 7.46 -5.72 -5.60
CA LEU A 15 7.18 -4.54 -6.40
C LEU A 15 7.41 -4.81 -7.89
N LEU A 16 8.57 -5.34 -8.26
CA LEU A 16 8.84 -5.70 -9.65
C LEU A 16 7.91 -6.82 -10.15
N ASP A 17 7.59 -7.80 -9.31
CA ASP A 17 6.64 -8.86 -9.68
C ASP A 17 5.24 -8.31 -10.01
N ALA A 18 4.83 -7.24 -9.32
CA ALA A 18 3.57 -6.56 -9.54
C ALA A 18 3.53 -5.76 -10.86
N ILE A 19 4.65 -5.12 -11.25
CA ILE A 19 4.67 -4.22 -12.41
C ILE A 19 5.28 -4.81 -13.69
N LYS A 20 6.04 -5.92 -13.61
CA LYS A 20 6.78 -6.51 -14.75
C LYS A 20 5.92 -6.91 -15.96
N GLU A 21 4.62 -7.12 -15.78
CA GLU A 21 3.70 -7.47 -16.88
C GLU A 21 3.06 -6.23 -17.52
N LEU A 22 3.18 -5.09 -16.87
CA LEU A 22 2.66 -3.80 -17.33
C LEU A 22 3.77 -2.98 -17.97
N VAL A 23 4.99 -3.09 -17.43
CA VAL A 23 6.15 -2.30 -17.86
C VAL A 23 7.33 -3.21 -18.13
N THR A 24 7.87 -3.12 -19.36
CA THR A 24 9.08 -3.86 -19.76
C THR A 24 10.33 -3.04 -19.47
N ASP A 25 10.29 -1.76 -19.83
CA ASP A 25 11.37 -0.80 -19.72
C ASP A 25 10.80 0.50 -19.13
N GLY A 26 11.57 1.20 -18.29
CA GLY A 26 11.20 2.53 -17.82
C GLY A 26 12.29 3.18 -16.98
N ASN A 27 12.12 4.48 -16.70
CA ASN A 27 13.06 5.24 -15.89
C ASN A 27 12.74 5.12 -14.41
N LEU A 28 13.74 4.78 -13.61
CA LEU A 28 13.71 5.00 -12.17
C LEU A 28 14.26 6.40 -11.90
N ASP A 29 13.36 7.36 -11.74
CA ASP A 29 13.70 8.75 -11.44
C ASP A 29 14.10 8.86 -9.97
N CYS A 30 15.39 9.01 -9.74
CA CYS A 30 15.94 9.13 -8.39
C CYS A 30 16.14 10.60 -8.07
N SER A 31 15.58 11.07 -6.95
CA SER A 31 15.75 12.42 -6.41
C SER A 31 16.04 12.35 -4.91
N ASP A 32 16.22 13.50 -4.26
CA ASP A 32 16.32 13.61 -2.80
C ASP A 32 15.06 13.12 -2.05
N GLU A 33 13.88 13.22 -2.67
CA GLU A 33 12.62 12.67 -2.11
C GLU A 33 12.54 11.13 -2.14
N GLY A 34 13.34 10.47 -2.98
CA GLY A 34 13.33 9.02 -3.14
C GLY A 34 13.37 8.57 -4.61
N ILE A 35 12.75 7.44 -4.89
CA ILE A 35 12.73 6.83 -6.23
C ILE A 35 11.30 6.80 -6.74
N ALA A 36 11.07 7.40 -7.90
CA ALA A 36 9.79 7.38 -8.58
C ALA A 36 9.90 6.69 -9.94
N MET A 37 8.77 6.20 -10.44
CA MET A 37 8.65 5.67 -11.79
C MET A 37 7.20 5.84 -12.24
N ASP A 38 6.99 6.53 -13.35
CA ASP A 38 5.76 6.47 -14.13
C ASP A 38 5.95 5.57 -15.37
N ASN A 39 4.87 5.07 -15.95
CA ASN A 39 4.87 4.51 -17.30
C ASN A 39 3.43 4.48 -17.84
N SER A 40 3.24 4.81 -19.12
CA SER A 40 1.92 4.83 -19.76
C SER A 40 1.94 4.11 -21.11
N HIS A 41 1.16 3.02 -21.20
CA HIS A 41 0.87 2.36 -22.47
C HIS A 41 -0.62 2.10 -22.67
N VAL A 42 -1.30 1.52 -21.67
CA VAL A 42 -2.78 1.31 -21.68
C VAL A 42 -3.37 1.48 -20.28
N ALA A 43 -2.59 1.12 -19.25
CA ALA A 43 -2.78 1.54 -17.88
C ALA A 43 -1.54 2.35 -17.46
N LEU A 44 -1.75 3.40 -16.66
CA LEU A 44 -0.63 4.15 -16.09
C LEU A 44 -0.23 3.50 -14.77
N VAL A 45 1.07 3.22 -14.63
CA VAL A 45 1.68 2.78 -13.37
C VAL A 45 2.41 3.97 -12.78
N SER A 46 2.16 4.28 -11.51
CA SER A 46 2.94 5.26 -10.75
C SER A 46 3.44 4.61 -9.48
N LEU A 47 4.75 4.54 -9.36
CA LEU A 47 5.46 4.03 -8.20
C LEU A 47 6.20 5.18 -7.54
N LYS A 48 6.05 5.31 -6.21
CA LYS A 48 6.86 6.20 -5.38
C LYS A 48 7.42 5.42 -4.20
N LEU A 49 8.74 5.44 -4.04
CA LEU A 49 9.46 5.00 -2.85
C LEU A 49 10.03 6.22 -2.15
N VAL A 50 9.75 6.38 -0.86
CA VAL A 50 10.13 7.58 -0.08
C VAL A 50 11.52 7.40 0.53
N ALA A 51 12.40 8.39 0.38
CA ALA A 51 13.79 8.35 0.87
C ALA A 51 13.91 7.96 2.34
N ASP A 52 13.05 8.49 3.20
CA ASP A 52 13.04 8.23 4.65
C ASP A 52 12.79 6.77 5.02
N GLN A 53 12.20 6.00 4.11
CA GLN A 53 11.86 4.59 4.34
C GLN A 53 12.97 3.62 3.92
N PHE A 54 14.06 4.14 3.35
CA PHE A 54 15.28 3.36 3.13
C PHE A 54 16.11 3.28 4.41
N GLU A 55 16.91 2.22 4.54
CA GLU A 55 17.87 2.09 5.65
C GLU A 55 18.97 3.17 5.57
N SER A 56 19.35 3.52 4.35
CA SER A 56 20.16 4.69 4.03
C SER A 56 19.84 5.14 2.61
N TYR A 57 19.67 6.44 2.40
CA TYR A 57 19.41 7.01 1.08
C TYR A 57 20.30 8.22 0.84
N ARG A 58 20.89 8.28 -0.34
CA ARG A 58 21.64 9.43 -0.83
C ARG A 58 21.41 9.58 -2.32
N CYS A 59 20.94 10.75 -2.74
CA CYS A 59 20.84 11.14 -4.13
C CYS A 59 21.33 12.58 -4.25
N ASP A 60 22.54 12.80 -4.79
CA ASP A 60 23.11 14.15 -4.84
C ASP A 60 22.47 15.04 -5.91
N ARG A 61 21.87 14.44 -6.94
CA ARG A 61 21.21 15.11 -8.06
C ARG A 61 20.12 14.21 -8.60
N ASN A 62 19.12 14.80 -9.26
CA ASN A 62 18.11 14.02 -9.96
C ASN A 62 18.75 13.24 -11.11
N ILE A 63 18.64 11.92 -11.07
CA ILE A 63 19.24 11.02 -12.06
C ILE A 63 18.15 10.04 -12.53
N PRO A 64 17.75 10.09 -13.82
CA PRO A 64 16.88 9.08 -14.41
C PRO A 64 17.72 7.83 -14.73
N LEU A 65 17.30 6.67 -14.23
CA LEU A 65 17.96 5.39 -14.52
C LEU A 65 17.08 4.53 -15.40
N GLY A 66 17.35 4.51 -16.71
CA GLY A 66 16.61 3.68 -17.66
C GLY A 66 16.97 2.21 -17.49
N VAL A 67 15.99 1.41 -17.06
CA VAL A 67 16.18 0.00 -16.73
C VAL A 67 15.22 -0.90 -17.50
N ASN A 68 15.72 -2.06 -17.91
CA ASN A 68 14.86 -3.17 -18.33
C ASN A 68 14.40 -3.94 -17.08
N LEU A 69 13.11 -3.83 -16.73
CA LEU A 69 12.55 -4.42 -15.50
C LEU A 69 12.60 -5.95 -15.51
N THR A 70 12.54 -6.57 -16.69
CA THR A 70 12.70 -8.02 -16.83
C THR A 70 14.10 -8.47 -16.39
N SER A 71 15.14 -7.73 -16.77
CA SER A 71 16.53 -8.00 -16.41
C SER A 71 16.78 -7.70 -14.94
N LEU A 72 16.30 -6.56 -14.44
CA LEU A 72 16.38 -6.21 -13.02
C LEU A 72 15.71 -7.27 -12.13
N THR A 73 14.54 -7.78 -12.53
CA THR A 73 13.84 -8.88 -11.83
C THR A 73 14.68 -10.15 -11.80
N LYS A 74 15.38 -10.49 -12.90
CA LYS A 74 16.26 -11.68 -12.94
C LYS A 74 17.44 -11.53 -11.98
N ILE A 75 18.04 -10.34 -11.89
CA ILE A 75 19.15 -10.08 -10.97
C ILE A 75 18.67 -10.14 -9.52
N LEU A 76 17.55 -9.51 -9.19
CA LEU A 76 16.99 -9.53 -7.83
C LEU A 76 16.60 -10.93 -7.35
N LYS A 77 16.32 -11.89 -8.25
CA LYS A 77 16.12 -13.30 -7.89
C LYS A 77 17.37 -13.96 -7.28
N CYS A 78 18.56 -13.39 -7.46
CA CYS A 78 19.79 -13.87 -6.83
C CYS A 78 19.92 -13.49 -5.34
N ALA A 79 19.12 -12.52 -4.85
CA ALA A 79 19.01 -12.20 -3.44
C ALA A 79 18.04 -13.15 -2.72
N LYS A 80 18.25 -13.44 -1.43
CA LYS A 80 17.22 -14.01 -0.55
C LYS A 80 16.28 -12.90 -0.09
N ASP A 81 15.07 -13.26 0.33
CA ASP A 81 14.03 -12.28 0.69
C ASP A 81 14.40 -11.35 1.87
N ASN A 82 15.28 -11.83 2.76
CA ASN A 82 15.77 -11.08 3.92
C ASN A 82 17.16 -10.46 3.69
N ASP A 83 17.74 -10.58 2.50
CA ASP A 83 19.00 -9.92 2.20
C ASP A 83 18.76 -8.41 2.08
N VAL A 84 19.74 -7.63 2.51
CA VAL A 84 19.77 -6.18 2.33
C VAL A 84 20.22 -5.90 0.91
N VAL A 85 19.56 -4.96 0.22
CA VAL A 85 19.87 -4.59 -1.16
C VAL A 85 20.36 -3.16 -1.20
N THR A 86 21.51 -2.91 -1.81
CA THR A 86 22.00 -1.56 -2.08
C THR A 86 22.04 -1.32 -3.58
N LEU A 87 21.36 -0.27 -4.03
CA LEU A 87 21.40 0.23 -5.41
C LEU A 87 22.44 1.35 -5.49
N LYS A 88 23.32 1.31 -6.49
CA LYS A 88 24.40 2.27 -6.67
C LYS A 88 24.49 2.74 -8.12
N ALA A 89 24.52 4.06 -8.32
CA ALA A 89 24.76 4.66 -9.63
C ALA A 89 25.56 5.97 -9.49
N ALA A 90 26.51 6.20 -10.39
CA ALA A 90 27.20 7.49 -10.54
C ALA A 90 26.26 8.56 -11.15
N ASP A 91 26.71 9.83 -11.22
CA ASP A 91 25.94 10.92 -11.83
C ASP A 91 25.72 10.72 -13.35
N ASP A 92 26.70 10.12 -14.02
CA ASP A 92 26.76 9.82 -15.46
C ASP A 92 26.85 8.30 -15.70
N ALA A 93 26.08 7.54 -14.93
CA ALA A 93 26.18 6.09 -14.93
C ALA A 93 25.73 5.45 -16.24
N ASP A 94 26.59 4.60 -16.82
CA ASP A 94 26.22 3.64 -17.87
C ASP A 94 25.68 2.30 -17.29
N SER A 95 25.77 2.14 -15.97
CA SER A 95 25.40 0.91 -15.27
C SER A 95 24.82 1.16 -13.88
N LEU A 96 23.89 0.29 -13.49
CA LEU A 96 23.35 0.21 -12.14
C LEU A 96 24.03 -0.95 -11.40
N GLY A 97 24.69 -0.62 -10.30
CA GLY A 97 25.26 -1.59 -9.37
C GLY A 97 24.21 -2.05 -8.35
N LEU A 98 24.17 -3.36 -8.09
CA LEU A 98 23.36 -3.98 -7.05
C LEU A 98 24.23 -4.80 -6.12
N VAL A 99 24.17 -4.49 -4.82
CA VAL A 99 24.88 -5.24 -3.77
C VAL A 99 23.86 -5.92 -2.88
N PHE A 100 23.96 -7.24 -2.74
CA PHE A 100 23.09 -8.06 -1.88
C PHE A 100 23.90 -8.60 -0.71
N GLU A 101 23.51 -8.21 0.51
CA GLU A 101 24.20 -8.59 1.74
C GLU A 101 23.28 -9.42 2.61
N SER A 102 23.73 -10.62 3.00
CA SER A 102 22.94 -11.43 3.92
C SER A 102 23.20 -11.02 5.36
N PRO A 103 22.17 -10.70 6.17
CA PRO A 103 22.38 -10.34 7.57
C PRO A 103 22.73 -11.54 8.46
N LYS A 104 22.60 -12.77 7.96
CA LYS A 104 22.82 -14.02 8.72
C LYS A 104 24.03 -14.82 8.24
N GLU A 105 24.42 -14.61 7.00
CA GLU A 105 25.52 -15.32 6.35
C GLU A 105 26.57 -14.29 5.98
N ASP A 106 27.85 -14.65 6.05
CA ASP A 106 28.94 -13.81 5.57
C ASP A 106 29.01 -13.86 4.03
N ARG A 107 27.92 -13.45 3.37
CA ARG A 107 27.72 -13.50 1.93
C ARG A 107 27.38 -12.11 1.42
N VAL A 108 28.22 -11.63 0.52
CA VAL A 108 28.01 -10.43 -0.29
C VAL A 108 27.99 -10.85 -1.75
N GLY A 109 26.96 -10.43 -2.48
CA GLY A 109 26.85 -10.61 -3.93
C GLY A 109 26.82 -9.26 -4.62
N GLU A 110 27.70 -9.04 -5.57
CA GLU A 110 27.76 -7.82 -6.38
C GLU A 110 27.34 -8.14 -7.81
N TYR A 111 26.43 -7.32 -8.33
CA TYR A 111 25.88 -7.46 -9.66
C TYR A 111 25.86 -6.09 -10.33
N GLU A 112 25.95 -6.09 -11.64
CA GLU A 112 25.91 -4.88 -12.45
C GLU A 112 25.00 -5.14 -13.66
N MET A 113 24.19 -4.15 -14.00
CA MET A 113 23.41 -4.15 -15.23
C MET A 113 23.62 -2.86 -16.00
N LYS A 114 23.63 -2.96 -17.33
CA LYS A 114 23.71 -1.78 -18.19
C LYS A 114 22.40 -1.01 -18.13
N LEU A 115 22.54 0.30 -18.08
CA LEU A 115 21.44 1.24 -18.24
C LEU A 115 21.18 1.46 -19.73
N MET A 116 20.03 2.03 -20.04
CA MET A 116 19.63 2.38 -21.39
C MET A 116 18.99 3.77 -21.39
N ASP A 117 19.13 4.49 -22.49
CA ASP A 117 18.47 5.77 -22.67
C ASP A 117 16.98 5.50 -23.00
N ILE A 118 16.10 5.99 -22.14
CA ILE A 118 14.65 5.90 -22.35
C ILE A 118 14.11 7.32 -22.40
N ASP A 119 13.72 7.74 -23.60
CA ASP A 119 12.97 8.96 -23.81
C ASP A 119 11.55 8.73 -23.29
N GLN A 120 11.28 9.20 -22.08
CA GLN A 120 9.96 9.07 -21.46
C GLN A 120 9.37 10.47 -21.23
N GLU A 121 8.17 10.68 -21.76
CA GLU A 121 7.36 11.84 -21.40
C GLU A 121 6.65 11.57 -20.07
N HIS A 122 7.06 12.28 -19.02
CA HIS A 122 6.36 12.26 -17.75
C HIS A 122 4.94 12.75 -17.92
N LEU A 123 3.97 11.88 -17.65
CA LEU A 123 2.57 12.28 -17.59
C LEU A 123 2.26 12.83 -16.21
N GLY A 124 1.86 14.10 -16.16
CA GLY A 124 1.33 14.68 -14.93
C GLY A 124 0.04 13.97 -14.51
N ILE A 125 0.02 13.45 -13.29
CA ILE A 125 -1.20 12.93 -12.67
C ILE A 125 -1.94 14.12 -12.07
N PRO A 126 -3.15 14.47 -12.54
CA PRO A 126 -3.91 15.58 -11.98
C PRO A 126 -4.50 15.22 -10.61
N ASP A 127 -4.54 16.19 -9.71
CA ASP A 127 -5.31 16.08 -8.46
C ASP A 127 -6.79 15.92 -8.80
N THR A 128 -7.28 14.69 -8.63
CA THR A 128 -8.62 14.29 -9.05
C THR A 128 -9.49 14.04 -7.82
N GLN A 129 -10.65 14.68 -7.78
CA GLN A 129 -11.67 14.36 -6.79
C GLN A 129 -12.47 13.14 -7.25
N TYR A 130 -12.70 12.21 -6.34
CA TYR A 130 -13.39 10.95 -6.62
C TYR A 130 -14.74 10.93 -5.90
N ASP A 131 -15.78 10.49 -6.60
CA ASP A 131 -17.14 10.39 -6.06
C ASP A 131 -17.28 9.20 -5.09
N ALA A 132 -16.40 8.20 -5.18
CA ALA A 132 -16.37 7.04 -4.30
C ALA A 132 -14.94 6.58 -4.02
N THR A 133 -14.62 6.36 -2.75
CA THR A 133 -13.37 5.73 -2.29
C THR A 133 -13.69 4.49 -1.48
N ILE A 134 -13.20 3.33 -1.96
CA ILE A 134 -13.43 2.03 -1.33
C ILE A 134 -12.09 1.48 -0.84
N THR A 135 -11.94 1.27 0.46
CA THR A 135 -10.81 0.59 1.08
C THR A 135 -11.21 -0.81 1.53
N MET A 136 -10.43 -1.83 1.17
CA MET A 136 -10.67 -3.22 1.54
C MET A 136 -9.37 -4.01 1.66
N SER A 137 -9.46 -5.26 2.12
CA SER A 137 -8.34 -6.21 2.06
C SER A 137 -7.82 -6.38 0.63
N SER A 138 -6.51 -6.19 0.45
CA SER A 138 -5.85 -6.41 -0.85
C SER A 138 -5.97 -7.86 -1.32
N GLN A 139 -5.99 -8.81 -0.38
CA GLN A 139 -6.15 -10.23 -0.68
C GLN A 139 -7.57 -10.56 -1.15
N GLU A 140 -8.59 -9.93 -0.56
CA GLU A 140 -9.98 -10.11 -1.00
C GLU A 140 -10.19 -9.49 -2.38
N PHE A 141 -9.65 -8.29 -2.65
CA PHE A 141 -9.65 -7.72 -4.00
C PHE A 141 -8.99 -8.66 -5.02
N ALA A 142 -7.81 -9.19 -4.71
CA ALA A 142 -7.12 -10.14 -5.58
C ALA A 142 -7.91 -11.44 -5.79
N ARG A 143 -8.66 -11.88 -4.79
CA ARG A 143 -9.55 -13.03 -4.89
C ARG A 143 -10.73 -12.74 -5.81
N ILE A 144 -11.40 -11.61 -5.64
CA ILE A 144 -12.50 -11.17 -6.49
C ILE A 144 -12.07 -11.09 -7.96
N CYS A 145 -10.95 -10.44 -8.26
CA CYS A 145 -10.44 -10.36 -9.64
C CYS A 145 -10.19 -11.73 -10.26
N ARG A 146 -9.60 -12.67 -9.50
CA ARG A 146 -9.32 -14.03 -9.97
C ARG A 146 -10.59 -14.82 -10.23
N ASP A 147 -11.54 -14.77 -9.29
CA ASP A 147 -12.79 -15.52 -9.35
C ASP A 147 -13.65 -15.03 -10.53
N LEU A 148 -13.71 -13.71 -10.77
CA LEU A 148 -14.49 -13.13 -11.87
C LEU A 148 -13.83 -13.29 -13.25
N THR A 149 -12.49 -13.32 -13.32
CA THR A 149 -11.75 -13.59 -14.58
C THR A 149 -12.07 -14.97 -15.15
N ALA A 150 -12.45 -15.94 -14.30
CA ALA A 150 -12.89 -17.25 -14.76
C ALA A 150 -14.26 -17.23 -15.46
N LEU A 151 -15.05 -16.16 -15.29
CA LEU A 151 -16.41 -16.03 -15.82
C LEU A 151 -16.48 -15.12 -17.04
N GLY A 152 -15.74 -14.01 -17.06
CA GLY A 152 -15.74 -13.05 -18.16
C GLY A 152 -14.50 -12.16 -18.21
N GLU A 153 -14.42 -11.31 -19.22
CA GLU A 153 -13.28 -10.43 -19.47
C GLU A 153 -13.43 -9.03 -18.85
N SER A 154 -14.64 -8.70 -18.40
CA SER A 154 -14.98 -7.38 -17.87
C SER A 154 -15.66 -7.50 -16.51
N VAL A 155 -15.38 -6.56 -15.62
CA VAL A 155 -16.09 -6.43 -14.34
C VAL A 155 -16.75 -5.07 -14.27
N LYS A 156 -18.04 -5.07 -13.95
CA LYS A 156 -18.78 -3.89 -13.52
C LYS A 156 -18.60 -3.71 -12.02
N ILE A 157 -18.06 -2.56 -11.62
CA ILE A 157 -17.86 -2.15 -10.24
C ILE A 157 -18.87 -1.05 -9.92
N GLU A 158 -19.74 -1.31 -8.94
CA GLU A 158 -20.83 -0.41 -8.54
C GLU A 158 -20.68 -0.04 -7.06
N ALA A 159 -20.46 1.24 -6.79
CA ALA A 159 -20.38 1.79 -5.43
C ALA A 159 -21.70 2.51 -5.10
N SER A 160 -22.37 2.05 -4.03
CA SER A 160 -23.66 2.59 -3.59
C SER A 160 -23.79 2.57 -2.07
N LYS A 161 -24.93 3.06 -1.56
CA LYS A 161 -25.24 3.00 -0.12
C LYS A 161 -25.35 1.58 0.44
N GLU A 162 -25.59 0.58 -0.41
CA GLU A 162 -25.68 -0.82 0.01
C GLU A 162 -24.31 -1.48 0.20
N GLY A 163 -23.26 -0.90 -0.39
CA GLY A 163 -21.93 -1.47 -0.48
C GLY A 163 -21.30 -1.30 -1.86
N VAL A 164 -20.18 -1.99 -2.07
CA VAL A 164 -19.51 -2.11 -3.36
C VAL A 164 -19.79 -3.48 -3.97
N ARG A 165 -20.30 -3.50 -5.20
CA ARG A 165 -20.61 -4.71 -5.95
C ARG A 165 -19.65 -4.87 -7.11
N PHE A 166 -19.10 -6.07 -7.25
CA PHE A 166 -18.36 -6.52 -8.41
C PHE A 166 -19.23 -7.51 -9.15
N SER A 167 -19.44 -7.34 -10.45
CA SER A 167 -20.19 -8.28 -11.27
C SER A 167 -19.54 -8.50 -12.62
N SER A 168 -19.57 -9.73 -13.09
CA SER A 168 -19.05 -10.14 -14.41
C SER A 168 -20.03 -11.10 -15.05
N GLU A 169 -20.17 -10.98 -16.35
CA GLU A 169 -20.97 -11.86 -17.19
C GLU A 169 -20.10 -12.34 -18.35
N GLY A 170 -20.20 -13.63 -18.70
CA GLY A 170 -19.54 -14.20 -19.86
C GLY A 170 -20.19 -15.53 -20.27
N GLU A 171 -19.54 -16.24 -21.18
CA GLU A 171 -20.15 -17.40 -21.87
C GLU A 171 -20.55 -18.54 -20.92
N VAL A 172 -19.75 -18.77 -19.88
CA VAL A 172 -19.96 -19.86 -18.92
C VAL A 172 -21.04 -19.50 -17.88
N GLY A 173 -21.30 -18.21 -17.66
CA GLY A 173 -22.30 -17.71 -16.72
C GLY A 173 -21.98 -16.31 -16.18
N SER A 174 -22.71 -15.92 -15.14
CA SER A 174 -22.53 -14.65 -14.45
C SER A 174 -22.18 -14.85 -12.97
N GLY A 175 -21.46 -13.88 -12.41
CA GLY A 175 -21.06 -13.86 -11.01
C GLY A 175 -21.16 -12.47 -10.42
N SER A 176 -21.52 -12.39 -9.13
CA SER A 176 -21.56 -11.12 -8.40
C SER A 176 -21.08 -11.31 -6.95
N VAL A 177 -20.23 -10.39 -6.50
CA VAL A 177 -19.74 -10.28 -5.12
C VAL A 177 -20.13 -8.91 -4.59
N LEU A 178 -20.78 -8.86 -3.42
CA LEU A 178 -21.15 -7.62 -2.74
C LEU A 178 -20.40 -7.54 -1.42
N LEU A 179 -19.59 -6.50 -1.25
CA LEU A 179 -18.95 -6.17 0.02
C LEU A 179 -19.70 -5.01 0.67
N LYS A 180 -20.09 -5.18 1.94
CA LYS A 180 -20.80 -4.16 2.72
C LYS A 180 -19.84 -3.41 3.61
N GLN A 181 -20.16 -2.15 3.90
CA GLN A 181 -19.45 -1.34 4.88
C GLN A 181 -19.34 -2.08 6.22
N THR A 182 -18.13 -2.18 6.77
CA THR A 182 -17.93 -2.71 8.12
C THR A 182 -18.35 -1.66 9.15
N ALA A 183 -19.08 -2.07 10.18
CA ALA A 183 -19.49 -1.15 11.24
C ALA A 183 -18.26 -0.53 11.94
N GLY A 184 -18.14 0.80 11.92
CA GLY A 184 -17.07 1.54 12.62
C GLY A 184 -15.83 1.93 11.80
N SER A 185 -15.77 1.62 10.49
CA SER A 185 -14.62 1.96 9.62
C SER A 185 -14.57 3.42 9.15
N ASP A 186 -15.58 4.22 9.47
CA ASP A 186 -15.75 5.63 9.06
C ASP A 186 -14.74 6.61 9.71
N ARG A 187 -13.86 6.13 10.60
CA ARG A 187 -12.96 6.99 11.41
C ARG A 187 -11.52 7.11 10.91
N ARG A 188 -11.09 6.35 9.89
CA ARG A 188 -9.64 6.26 9.56
C ARG A 188 -9.10 7.31 8.59
N THR A 189 -9.94 8.01 7.82
CA THR A 189 -9.47 8.82 6.68
C THR A 189 -9.59 10.33 6.85
N ARG A 190 -10.18 10.84 7.94
CA ARG A 190 -10.38 12.29 8.13
C ARG A 190 -9.25 13.02 8.85
N ALA A 191 -8.15 12.34 9.19
CA ALA A 191 -7.05 12.91 9.96
C ALA A 191 -5.72 12.92 9.17
N LYS A 192 -5.71 13.58 8.01
CA LYS A 192 -4.50 14.14 7.37
C LYS A 192 -4.93 15.34 6.51
N THR A 193 -5.30 16.41 7.18
CA THR A 193 -5.31 17.77 6.62
C THR A 193 -4.60 18.63 7.65
N ASP A 194 -3.42 19.10 7.25
CA ASP A 194 -2.61 20.24 7.71
C ASP A 194 -2.74 20.72 9.17
N PRO A 195 -1.66 20.68 9.98
CA PRO A 195 -1.63 21.24 11.33
C PRO A 195 -1.28 22.74 11.40
N ASP A 196 -1.59 23.54 10.36
CA ASP A 196 -1.30 24.98 10.33
C ASP A 196 -2.57 25.83 10.39
N GLU A 197 -3.37 25.66 11.44
CA GLU A 197 -4.29 26.69 11.94
C GLU A 197 -4.23 26.69 13.47
N GLU A 198 -3.25 27.40 14.04
CA GLU A 198 -3.27 27.81 15.44
C GLU A 198 -4.38 28.86 15.60
N GLU A 199 -5.57 28.44 16.04
CA GLU A 199 -6.56 29.37 16.61
C GLU A 199 -6.16 29.66 18.08
N GLU A 200 -5.82 30.92 18.34
CA GLU A 200 -5.59 31.47 19.67
C GLU A 200 -6.90 31.43 20.48
N GLU A 201 -6.98 30.58 21.51
CA GLU A 201 -8.02 30.70 22.55
C GLU A 201 -7.55 31.66 23.65
N GLU A 202 -8.26 32.78 23.79
CA GLU A 202 -8.13 33.75 24.89
C GLU A 202 -8.64 33.14 26.22
N ASP A 203 -7.78 33.11 27.24
CA ASP A 203 -8.11 32.74 28.62
C ASP A 203 -9.01 33.80 29.30
N GLU A 204 -10.33 33.58 29.32
CA GLU A 204 -11.22 34.22 30.30
C GLU A 204 -11.32 33.38 31.58
N LYS A 205 -10.71 33.87 32.67
CA LYS A 205 -10.96 33.39 34.02
C LYS A 205 -12.33 33.88 34.51
N PRO A 206 -13.13 33.03 35.20
CA PRO A 206 -14.05 33.52 36.20
C PRO A 206 -13.45 33.41 37.60
N ASP A 207 -13.61 34.50 38.32
CA ASP A 207 -13.35 34.67 39.74
C ASP A 207 -14.53 34.10 40.56
N VAL A 208 -14.36 34.07 41.88
CA VAL A 208 -15.36 34.08 42.96
C VAL A 208 -15.58 32.79 43.79
N SER A 209 -15.01 32.88 45.00
CA SER A 209 -15.59 32.65 46.34
C SER A 209 -15.32 31.38 47.14
N GLU A 210 -14.83 31.68 48.34
CA GLU A 210 -14.62 30.88 49.55
C GLU A 210 -15.92 30.31 50.14
N GLY A 211 -15.78 29.23 50.91
CA GLY A 211 -16.82 28.71 51.80
C GLY A 211 -16.33 27.49 52.60
N ASP A 212 -16.00 27.73 53.87
CA ASP A 212 -15.53 26.77 54.88
C ASP A 212 -16.49 25.60 55.18
N GLY A 213 -15.94 24.51 55.72
CA GLY A 213 -16.71 23.46 56.42
C GLY A 213 -15.91 22.20 56.71
N GLU A 214 -15.32 22.13 57.90
CA GLU A 214 -14.66 20.96 58.51
C GLU A 214 -15.66 19.83 58.85
N ASP A 215 -15.23 18.57 58.80
CA ASP A 215 -15.50 17.56 59.85
C ASP A 215 -14.61 16.31 59.65
N GLU A 216 -13.97 15.90 60.76
CA GLU A 216 -13.08 14.75 60.94
C GLU A 216 -13.82 13.42 61.24
N ILE A 217 -13.02 12.36 61.47
CA ILE A 217 -13.26 11.00 62.01
C ILE A 217 -13.15 9.93 60.89
N ASP A 218 -12.02 9.24 60.66
CA ASP A 218 -11.16 8.34 61.48
C ASP A 218 -11.69 6.90 61.64
N ASP A 219 -10.73 5.97 61.78
CA ASP A 219 -10.78 4.51 62.05
C ASP A 219 -10.47 3.49 60.92
N GLU A 220 -9.15 3.26 60.79
CA GLU A 220 -8.40 2.03 61.14
C GLU A 220 -8.57 0.64 60.45
N ASP A 221 -7.39 0.14 60.03
CA ASP A 221 -6.80 -1.22 60.08
C ASP A 221 -7.44 -2.44 59.36
N ARG A 222 -6.84 -2.96 58.25
CA ARG A 222 -5.76 -4.02 58.12
C ARG A 222 -6.17 -5.48 58.48
N PRO A 223 -5.42 -6.55 58.10
CA PRO A 223 -4.68 -6.88 56.87
C PRO A 223 -4.71 -8.40 56.45
N LYS A 224 -4.20 -8.68 55.24
CA LYS A 224 -3.26 -9.80 54.84
C LYS A 224 -3.66 -11.30 54.81
N LYS A 225 -3.13 -11.92 53.72
CA LYS A 225 -2.53 -13.29 53.54
C LYS A 225 -3.52 -14.46 53.35
N ARG A 226 -3.22 -15.58 52.67
CA ARG A 226 -2.28 -16.07 51.62
C ARG A 226 -2.53 -17.60 51.54
N LYS A 227 -2.36 -18.21 50.35
CA LYS A 227 -2.10 -19.66 50.06
C LYS A 227 -3.32 -20.60 50.23
N ALA A 228 -3.48 -21.74 49.54
CA ALA A 228 -2.64 -22.59 48.68
C ALA A 228 -3.59 -23.49 47.82
N ASN A 229 -3.32 -23.74 46.54
CA ASN A 229 -2.61 -24.92 45.97
C ASN A 229 -3.56 -26.06 45.50
N GLY A 230 -3.36 -26.53 44.26
CA GLY A 230 -4.04 -27.74 43.75
C GLY A 230 -4.05 -27.89 42.22
N THR A 231 -2.93 -28.39 41.65
CA THR A 231 -2.81 -29.36 40.53
C THR A 231 -3.77 -29.26 39.31
N SER A 232 -3.31 -29.18 38.07
CA SER A 232 -2.57 -30.26 37.39
C SER A 232 -1.99 -29.80 36.04
N LYS A 233 -0.88 -30.43 35.65
CA LYS A 233 -0.20 -30.27 34.36
C LYS A 233 -0.93 -31.03 33.26
N THR A 234 -1.22 -30.38 32.14
CA THR A 234 -1.26 -31.03 30.82
C THR A 234 -0.43 -30.19 29.85
N ALA A 235 0.57 -30.85 29.27
CA ALA A 235 1.48 -30.26 28.30
C ALA A 235 0.78 -30.10 26.95
N SER A 236 0.52 -28.86 26.53
CA SER A 236 0.11 -28.54 25.17
C SER A 236 1.31 -27.98 24.40
N LYS A 237 1.68 -28.72 23.36
CA LYS A 237 2.59 -28.33 22.27
C LYS A 237 2.30 -26.88 21.84
N LYS A 238 3.27 -25.98 22.02
CA LYS A 238 3.26 -24.64 21.42
C LYS A 238 3.53 -24.79 19.92
N GLY A 239 2.46 -25.02 19.15
CA GLY A 239 2.45 -24.72 17.73
C GLY A 239 2.69 -23.22 17.56
N LYS A 240 3.65 -22.87 16.70
CA LYS A 240 3.99 -21.50 16.35
C LYS A 240 2.77 -20.93 15.59
N ALA A 241 1.92 -20.18 16.29
CA ALA A 241 0.78 -19.51 15.68
C ALA A 241 1.31 -18.51 14.66
N ALA A 242 0.86 -18.67 13.42
CA ALA A 242 0.96 -17.66 12.38
C ALA A 242 0.28 -16.38 12.85
N ALA A 243 0.80 -15.23 12.42
CA ALA A 243 0.23 -13.93 12.71
C ALA A 243 -1.27 -13.93 12.42
N SER A 244 -2.08 -13.52 13.40
CA SER A 244 -3.53 -13.43 13.27
C SER A 244 -3.86 -12.36 12.25
N ASP A 245 -4.55 -12.80 11.20
CA ASP A 245 -5.24 -11.98 10.21
C ASP A 245 -6.35 -11.21 10.94
N GLU A 246 -6.05 -10.02 11.46
CA GLU A 246 -7.09 -9.10 11.90
C GLU A 246 -7.91 -8.74 10.66
N ASP A 247 -9.18 -9.13 10.68
CA ASP A 247 -10.14 -8.99 9.59
C ASP A 247 -10.16 -7.52 9.12
N VAL A 248 -9.55 -7.26 7.97
CA VAL A 248 -9.47 -5.92 7.38
C VAL A 248 -10.87 -5.59 6.88
N GLY A 249 -11.60 -4.79 7.66
CA GLY A 249 -12.94 -4.34 7.31
C GLY A 249 -12.98 -3.51 6.02
N VAL A 250 -14.18 -3.35 5.47
CA VAL A 250 -14.44 -2.55 4.27
C VAL A 250 -14.86 -1.14 4.69
N SER A 251 -14.22 -0.14 4.09
CA SER A 251 -14.58 1.28 4.22
C SER A 251 -14.98 1.84 2.86
N ILE A 252 -16.09 2.56 2.80
CA ILE A 252 -16.71 3.12 1.61
C ILE A 252 -17.08 4.56 1.95
N ILE A 253 -16.37 5.50 1.35
CA ILE A 253 -16.69 6.92 1.38
C ILE A 253 -17.40 7.20 0.06
N LEU A 254 -18.64 7.65 0.12
CA LEU A 254 -19.51 7.82 -1.05
C LEU A 254 -20.09 9.23 -1.09
N GLU A 255 -19.66 10.02 -2.06
CA GLU A 255 -20.27 11.31 -2.39
C GLU A 255 -21.41 11.12 -3.40
N LYS A 256 -21.17 10.35 -4.48
CA LYS A 256 -22.17 9.97 -5.47
C LYS A 256 -22.07 8.50 -5.84
N GLN A 257 -23.17 7.93 -6.33
CA GLN A 257 -23.15 6.56 -6.85
C GLN A 257 -22.30 6.50 -8.13
N VAL A 258 -21.43 5.49 -8.20
CA VAL A 258 -20.54 5.28 -9.35
C VAL A 258 -20.73 3.86 -9.85
N SER A 259 -20.81 3.70 -11.16
CA SER A 259 -21.01 2.40 -11.82
C SER A 259 -20.23 2.36 -13.12
N LEU A 260 -19.08 1.70 -13.10
CA LEU A 260 -18.16 1.65 -14.23
C LEU A 260 -17.73 0.21 -14.54
N THR A 261 -17.43 -0.05 -15.81
CA THR A 261 -16.96 -1.35 -16.29
C THR A 261 -15.48 -1.29 -16.62
N PHE A 262 -14.71 -2.28 -16.18
CA PHE A 262 -13.26 -2.34 -16.40
C PHE A 262 -12.83 -3.69 -16.96
N SER A 263 -11.64 -3.73 -17.56
CA SER A 263 -11.01 -4.97 -18.02
C SER A 263 -10.45 -5.77 -16.83
N LEU A 264 -10.93 -7.01 -16.65
CA LEU A 264 -10.45 -7.92 -15.61
C LEU A 264 -8.98 -8.32 -15.81
N LYS A 265 -8.48 -8.28 -17.05
CA LYS A 265 -7.07 -8.53 -17.36
C LYS A 265 -6.15 -7.55 -16.62
N TYR A 266 -6.46 -6.25 -16.66
CA TYR A 266 -5.64 -5.23 -15.99
C TYR A 266 -5.79 -5.29 -14.48
N LEU A 267 -7.03 -5.43 -13.97
CA LEU A 267 -7.26 -5.52 -12.52
C LEU A 267 -6.60 -6.77 -11.90
N SER A 268 -6.58 -7.89 -12.62
CA SER A 268 -5.85 -9.10 -12.19
C SER A 268 -4.34 -8.89 -12.15
N ASN A 269 -3.79 -8.04 -13.02
CA ASN A 269 -2.38 -7.66 -12.94
C ASN A 269 -2.12 -6.73 -11.75
N PHE A 270 -2.96 -5.72 -11.51
CA PHE A 270 -2.81 -4.82 -10.37
C PHE A 270 -2.92 -5.57 -9.03
N ALA A 271 -3.82 -6.55 -8.96
CA ALA A 271 -4.01 -7.42 -7.81
C ALA A 271 -2.77 -8.23 -7.40
N LYS A 272 -1.75 -8.38 -8.27
CA LYS A 272 -0.46 -8.98 -7.91
C LYS A 272 0.31 -8.17 -6.88
N SER A 273 -0.09 -6.92 -6.65
CA SER A 273 0.44 -6.04 -5.60
C SER A 273 -0.06 -6.39 -4.20
N ALA A 274 -1.06 -7.28 -4.05
CA ALA A 274 -1.61 -7.64 -2.74
C ALA A 274 -0.58 -8.09 -1.67
N PRO A 275 0.56 -8.74 -2.01
CA PRO A 275 1.60 -9.06 -1.03
C PRO A 275 2.42 -7.86 -0.51
N LEU A 276 2.27 -6.67 -1.12
CA LEU A 276 2.95 -5.42 -0.70
C LEU A 276 2.19 -4.71 0.40
N ALA A 277 0.86 -4.64 0.30
CA ALA A 277 0.00 -3.85 1.18
C ALA A 277 -1.13 -4.70 1.75
N ARG A 278 -1.52 -4.47 3.01
CA ARG A 278 -2.66 -5.17 3.64
C ARG A 278 -4.01 -4.71 3.06
N GLU A 279 -4.08 -3.43 2.70
CA GLU A 279 -5.28 -2.77 2.18
C GLU A 279 -5.04 -2.32 0.73
N VAL A 280 -6.11 -2.20 -0.04
CA VAL A 280 -6.16 -1.55 -1.34
C VAL A 280 -7.25 -0.51 -1.33
N SER A 281 -7.00 0.63 -1.97
CA SER A 281 -8.00 1.69 -2.19
C SER A 281 -8.40 1.75 -3.66
N LEU A 282 -9.70 1.75 -3.94
CA LEU A 282 -10.30 1.98 -5.25
C LEU A 282 -10.97 3.35 -5.24
N ASN A 283 -10.44 4.29 -6.00
CA ASN A 283 -11.01 5.63 -6.13
C ASN A 283 -11.66 5.78 -7.50
N MET A 284 -12.94 6.13 -7.51
CA MET A 284 -13.80 6.07 -8.69
C MET A 284 -14.63 7.34 -8.86
N SER A 285 -14.75 7.81 -10.09
CA SER A 285 -15.75 8.79 -10.54
C SER A 285 -16.08 8.50 -12.00
N ASN A 286 -17.28 8.81 -12.46
CA ASN A 286 -17.76 8.40 -13.79
C ASN A 286 -16.96 9.02 -14.95
N ASP A 287 -16.27 10.14 -14.72
CA ASP A 287 -15.61 10.94 -15.76
C ASP A 287 -14.08 10.79 -15.77
N VAL A 288 -13.52 9.97 -14.87
CA VAL A 288 -12.06 9.84 -14.69
C VAL A 288 -11.65 8.37 -14.59
N PRO A 289 -10.38 8.04 -14.90
CA PRO A 289 -9.87 6.68 -14.72
C PRO A 289 -10.01 6.19 -13.27
N LEU A 290 -10.26 4.89 -13.10
CA LEU A 290 -10.16 4.23 -11.80
C LEU A 290 -8.72 4.31 -11.30
N LEU A 291 -8.54 4.77 -10.07
CA LEU A 291 -7.27 4.69 -9.35
C LEU A 291 -7.32 3.50 -8.38
N VAL A 292 -6.40 2.54 -8.58
CA VAL A 292 -6.15 1.42 -7.66
C VAL A 292 -4.83 1.71 -6.93
N GLN A 293 -4.89 1.94 -5.63
CA GLN A 293 -3.74 2.33 -4.82
C GLN A 293 -3.41 1.29 -3.74
N PHE A 294 -2.13 0.95 -3.65
CA PHE A 294 -1.55 0.12 -2.61
C PHE A 294 -0.51 0.94 -1.84
N ASP A 295 -0.81 1.26 -0.58
CA ASP A 295 0.12 1.92 0.34
C ASP A 295 0.85 0.86 1.16
N PHE A 296 2.18 0.91 1.12
CA PHE A 296 3.05 0.01 1.87
C PHE A 296 4.13 0.81 2.60
N GLU A 297 4.87 0.17 3.49
CA GLU A 297 5.79 0.85 4.39
C GLU A 297 6.80 1.74 3.65
N GLN A 298 7.29 1.32 2.48
CA GLN A 298 8.33 2.05 1.75
C GLN A 298 7.79 3.11 0.77
N GLY A 299 6.47 3.17 0.57
CA GLY A 299 5.86 4.12 -0.34
C GLY A 299 4.53 3.65 -0.91
N THR A 300 4.23 4.08 -2.13
CA THR A 300 2.91 3.91 -2.74
C THR A 300 3.05 3.38 -4.16
N LEU A 301 2.15 2.46 -4.53
CA LEU A 301 1.99 1.95 -5.89
C LEU A 301 0.56 2.22 -6.36
N GLN A 302 0.43 3.00 -7.42
CA GLN A 302 -0.83 3.43 -8.01
C GLN A 302 -0.96 2.89 -9.44
N PHE A 303 -2.16 2.47 -9.79
CA PHE A 303 -2.54 2.08 -11.13
C PHE A 303 -3.75 2.87 -11.58
N PHE A 304 -3.70 3.42 -12.79
CA PHE A 304 -4.83 4.13 -13.40
C PHE A 304 -5.36 3.32 -14.58
N LEU A 305 -6.67 3.11 -14.60
CA LEU A 305 -7.32 2.32 -15.64
C LEU A 305 -8.58 3.03 -16.13
N ALA A 306 -8.60 3.33 -17.43
CA ALA A 306 -9.78 3.87 -18.07
C ALA A 306 -10.93 2.86 -18.05
N PRO A 307 -12.18 3.31 -17.82
CA PRO A 307 -13.34 2.44 -17.97
C PRO A 307 -13.50 1.97 -19.41
N LYS A 308 -14.08 0.79 -19.61
CA LYS A 308 -14.57 0.36 -20.92
C LYS A 308 -15.76 1.24 -21.28
N ILE A 309 -15.71 1.85 -22.46
CA ILE A 309 -16.85 2.56 -23.04
C ILE A 309 -17.91 1.50 -23.35
N SER A 310 -19.11 1.64 -22.81
CA SER A 310 -20.26 0.88 -23.32
C SER A 310 -20.66 1.51 -24.65
N ASP A 311 -20.63 0.73 -25.72
CA ASP A 311 -21.35 1.10 -26.94
C ASP A 311 -22.84 1.19 -26.58
N GLU A 312 -23.37 2.41 -26.39
CA GLU A 312 -24.82 2.64 -26.36
C GLU A 312 -25.46 2.31 -27.72
#